data_AF-A0A975W3B4-F1
#
_entry.id   AF-A0A975W3B4-F1
#
_cell.length_a   1.000
_cell.length_b   1.000
_cell.length_c   1.000
_cell.angle_alpha   90.00
_cell.angle_beta   90.00
_cell.angle_gamma   90.00
#
_symmetry.space_group_name_H-M   'P 1'
#
loop_
_entity.id
_entity.type
_entity.pdbx_description
1 polymer ?
#
loop_
_entity_poly.entity_id
_entity_poly.type
_entity_poly.pdbx_seq_one_letter_code
_entity_poly.pdbx_strand_id
1 'polypeptide(L)'
;MEDLDTLNLLASLGCSYAQGYGIARPMPAEELSAWIQAWRPPILPRLSVHASPNLPKIQRQRFTRLYAAAEGSMPFPQRVMEADAERFCHLGQWLHGAGQFFYGNDPRYADFHRRHAQIHALARRAKVAADAGDHAEALSLVREAQVVNDALVDEVERIVRGEPSMAGGLSPQ
;
A
#
# COMPACT_ATOMS: atom_id res chain seq x y z
N MET A 1 19.34 -13.54 -4.74
CA MET A 1 18.26 -13.81 -3.76
C MET A 1 18.77 -14.81 -2.75
N GLU A 2 18.73 -14.46 -1.47
CA GLU A 2 19.37 -15.23 -0.40
C GLU A 2 18.37 -16.11 0.37
N ASP A 3 17.12 -15.68 0.51
CA ASP A 3 16.07 -16.36 1.27
C ASP A 3 14.65 -16.24 0.65
N LEU A 4 13.69 -16.91 1.28
CA LEU A 4 12.29 -16.98 0.86
C LEU A 4 11.56 -15.63 1.00
N ASP A 5 11.93 -14.82 1.99
CA ASP A 5 11.33 -13.50 2.21
C ASP A 5 11.67 -12.54 1.06
N THR A 6 12.93 -12.56 0.63
CA THR A 6 13.38 -11.82 -0.55
C THR A 6 12.66 -12.29 -1.82
N LEU A 7 12.44 -13.60 -1.96
CA LEU A 7 11.70 -14.17 -3.10
C LEU A 7 10.23 -13.75 -3.12
N ASN A 8 9.57 -13.75 -1.95
CA ASN A 8 8.19 -13.29 -1.80
C ASN A 8 8.04 -11.81 -2.13
N LEU A 9 9.00 -10.98 -1.70
CA LEU A 9 9.01 -9.56 -2.06
C LEU A 9 9.16 -9.37 -3.58
N LEU A 10 10.12 -10.05 -4.22
CA LEU A 10 10.32 -9.97 -5.68
C LEU A 10 9.08 -10.43 -6.45
N ALA A 11 8.47 -11.54 -6.02
CA ALA A 11 7.19 -12.00 -6.59
C ALA A 11 6.12 -10.90 -6.45
N SER A 12 5.98 -10.31 -5.26
CA SER A 12 4.99 -9.24 -5.03
C SER A 12 5.21 -8.00 -5.91
N LEU A 13 6.46 -7.73 -6.33
CA LEU A 13 6.82 -6.63 -7.24
C LEU A 13 6.59 -6.98 -8.72
N GLY A 14 6.07 -8.16 -9.04
CA GLY A 14 5.80 -8.60 -10.41
C GLY A 14 7.00 -9.23 -11.12
N CYS A 15 8.08 -9.56 -10.40
CA CYS A 15 9.21 -10.26 -11.00
C CYS A 15 8.78 -11.69 -11.39
N SER A 16 8.93 -12.03 -12.68
CA SER A 16 8.58 -13.36 -13.22
C SER A 16 9.76 -14.33 -13.26
N TYR A 17 10.98 -13.84 -13.03
CA TYR A 17 12.21 -14.62 -13.02
C TYR A 17 13.02 -14.29 -11.77
N ALA A 18 13.59 -15.31 -11.13
CA ALA A 18 14.48 -15.13 -9.99
C ALA A 18 15.56 -16.22 -9.97
N GLN A 19 16.76 -15.86 -9.48
CA GLN A 19 17.88 -16.77 -9.23
C GLN A 19 18.55 -16.40 -7.91
N GLY A 20 19.10 -17.39 -7.23
CA GLY A 20 19.96 -17.19 -6.08
C GLY A 20 20.01 -18.40 -5.15
N TYR A 21 20.77 -18.25 -4.08
CA TYR A 21 21.01 -19.30 -3.08
C TYR A 21 19.73 -19.81 -2.40
N GLY A 22 18.68 -18.99 -2.34
CA GLY A 22 17.35 -19.41 -1.88
C GLY A 22 16.59 -20.35 -2.84
N ILE A 23 17.01 -20.43 -4.11
CA ILE A 23 16.49 -21.37 -5.12
C ILE A 23 17.46 -22.54 -5.32
N ALA A 24 18.73 -22.25 -5.59
CA ALA A 24 19.76 -23.27 -5.79
C ALA A 24 21.09 -22.78 -5.24
N ARG A 25 21.76 -23.61 -4.44
CA ARG A 25 23.16 -23.38 -4.10
C ARG A 25 24.04 -23.75 -5.30
N PRO A 26 25.22 -23.12 -5.47
CA PRO A 26 26.21 -23.59 -6.43
C PRO A 26 26.50 -25.08 -6.23
N MET A 27 26.47 -25.86 -7.31
CA MET A 27 26.73 -27.30 -7.30
C MET A 27 27.54 -27.70 -8.55
N PRO A 28 28.32 -28.78 -8.50
CA PRO A 28 28.94 -29.39 -9.68
C PRO A 28 27.90 -29.81 -10.73
N ALA A 29 28.31 -29.87 -12.01
CA ALA A 29 27.39 -30.16 -13.12
C ALA A 29 26.75 -31.55 -12.99
N GLU A 30 27.46 -32.49 -12.40
CA GLU A 30 27.05 -33.88 -12.17
C GLU A 30 25.88 -33.97 -11.18
N GLU A 31 25.76 -33.02 -10.26
CA GLU A 31 24.72 -32.98 -9.24
C GLU A 31 23.41 -32.35 -9.74
N LEU A 32 23.45 -31.64 -10.88
CA LEU A 32 22.29 -30.92 -11.42
C LEU A 32 21.09 -31.84 -11.67
N SER A 33 21.32 -33.03 -12.25
CA SER A 33 20.24 -33.96 -12.58
C SER A 33 19.52 -34.46 -11.32
N ALA A 34 20.28 -34.80 -10.28
CA ALA A 34 19.72 -35.21 -8.99
C ALA A 34 18.99 -34.04 -8.30
N TRP A 35 19.53 -32.83 -8.39
CA TRP A 35 18.89 -31.63 -7.86
C TRP A 35 17.55 -31.34 -8.54
N ILE A 36 17.46 -31.40 -9.88
CA ILE A 36 16.20 -31.18 -10.62
C ILE A 36 15.12 -32.18 -10.16
N GLN A 37 15.49 -33.46 -9.97
CA GLN A 37 14.53 -34.48 -9.53
C GLN A 37 14.06 -34.28 -8.08
N ALA A 38 14.94 -33.79 -7.21
CA ALA A 38 14.62 -33.52 -5.81
C ALA A 38 13.99 -32.14 -5.58
N TRP A 39 14.10 -31.23 -6.55
CA TRP A 39 13.67 -29.85 -6.41
C TRP A 39 12.16 -29.78 -6.17
N ARG A 40 11.80 -29.12 -5.07
CA ARG A 40 10.42 -28.75 -4.77
C ARG A 40 10.35 -27.23 -4.82
N PRO A 41 9.68 -26.65 -5.84
CA PRO A 41 9.53 -25.20 -5.87
C PRO A 41 8.84 -24.76 -4.57
N PRO A 42 9.32 -23.68 -3.91
CA PRO A 42 8.59 -23.12 -2.79
C PRO A 42 7.18 -22.77 -3.27
N ILE A 43 6.20 -22.96 -2.41
CA ILE A 43 4.85 -22.43 -2.66
C ILE A 43 4.98 -20.92 -2.58
N LEU A 44 5.23 -20.30 -3.72
CA LEU A 44 5.11 -18.86 -3.83
C LEU A 44 3.64 -18.54 -3.64
N PRO A 45 3.29 -17.50 -2.86
CA PRO A 45 1.94 -16.99 -2.90
C PRO A 45 1.62 -16.77 -4.37
N ARG A 46 0.45 -17.25 -4.83
CA ARG A 46 -0.03 -16.90 -6.17
C ARG A 46 0.20 -15.41 -6.31
N LEU A 47 0.87 -15.00 -7.40
CA LEU A 47 1.04 -13.60 -7.76
C LEU A 47 -0.33 -12.96 -7.62
N SER A 48 -0.56 -12.33 -6.48
CA SER A 48 -1.70 -11.48 -6.31
C SER A 48 -1.27 -10.21 -7.02
N VAL A 49 -1.47 -10.22 -8.34
CA VAL A 49 -1.59 -9.00 -9.15
C VAL A 49 -2.60 -8.03 -8.48
N HIS A 50 -3.43 -8.56 -7.58
CA HIS A 50 -4.34 -7.89 -6.65
C HIS A 50 -3.69 -7.00 -5.57
N ALA A 51 -2.48 -7.31 -5.11
CA ALA A 51 -1.88 -6.62 -3.98
C ALA A 51 -0.91 -5.54 -4.47
N SER A 52 -1.14 -4.28 -4.06
CA SER A 52 -0.06 -3.30 -4.02
C SER A 52 0.74 -3.59 -2.74
N PRO A 53 1.83 -4.38 -2.78
CA PRO A 53 2.39 -5.04 -1.60
C PRO A 53 2.96 -4.04 -0.59
N ASN A 54 3.21 -2.81 -1.04
CA ASN A 54 3.83 -1.77 -0.24
C ASN A 54 2.87 -0.61 0.07
N LEU A 55 1.58 -0.69 -0.28
CA LEU A 55 0.65 0.43 -0.13
C LEU A 55 0.53 0.92 1.33
N PRO A 56 0.36 0.05 2.35
CA PRO A 56 0.32 0.48 3.75
C PRO A 56 1.61 1.18 4.18
N LYS A 57 2.76 0.62 3.78
CA LYS A 57 4.09 1.19 4.08
C LYS A 57 4.30 2.55 3.42
N ILE A 58 3.87 2.70 2.16
CA ILE A 58 3.95 3.96 1.42
C ILE A 58 3.06 5.02 2.06
N GLN A 59 1.83 4.67 2.45
CA GLN A 59 0.92 5.59 3.14
C GLN A 59 1.51 6.04 4.48
N ARG A 60 2.06 5.12 5.28
CA ARG A 60 2.75 5.48 6.54
C ARG A 60 3.88 6.48 6.32
N GLN A 61 4.75 6.24 5.34
CA GLN A 61 5.85 7.15 5.01
C GLN A 61 5.35 8.53 4.53
N ARG A 62 4.22 8.57 3.80
CA ARG A 62 3.59 9.83 3.40
C ARG A 62 3.12 10.63 4.61
N PHE A 63 2.49 9.98 5.59
CA PHE A 63 2.05 10.65 6.81
C PHE A 63 3.20 11.17 7.65
N THR A 64 4.31 10.43 7.78
CA THR A 64 5.53 10.94 8.44
C THR A 64 5.98 12.27 7.82
N ARG A 65 5.95 12.39 6.48
CA ARG A 65 6.32 13.63 5.79
C ARG A 65 5.28 14.73 5.95
N LEU A 66 3.99 14.40 6.02
CA LEU A 66 2.93 15.38 6.26
C LEU A 66 3.02 15.98 7.66
N TYR A 67 3.34 15.18 8.68
CA TYR A 67 3.57 15.69 10.04
C TYR A 67 4.76 16.64 10.08
N ALA A 68 5.91 16.20 9.60
CA ALA A 68 7.10 17.05 9.57
C ALA A 68 6.88 18.35 8.76
N ALA A 69 6.03 18.31 7.73
CA ALA A 69 5.65 19.50 6.98
C ALA A 69 4.66 20.41 7.72
N ALA A 70 3.68 19.85 8.43
CA ALA A 70 2.76 20.60 9.27
C ALA A 70 3.49 21.31 10.43
N GLU A 71 4.55 20.69 10.96
CA GLU A 71 5.44 21.29 11.97
C GLU A 71 6.40 22.34 11.42
N GLY A 72 6.44 22.55 10.10
CA GLY A 72 7.37 23.49 9.46
C GLY A 72 8.81 22.98 9.36
N SER A 73 9.09 21.73 9.72
CA SER A 73 10.43 21.13 9.67
C SER A 73 10.89 20.80 8.24
N MET A 74 9.96 20.70 7.29
CA MET A 74 10.24 20.46 5.87
C MET A 74 9.09 20.94 4.98
N PRO A 75 9.28 21.17 3.67
CA PRO A 75 8.18 21.59 2.81
C PRO A 75 7.17 20.46 2.56
N PHE A 76 5.90 20.85 2.35
CA PHE A 76 4.87 19.93 1.87
C PHE A 76 5.26 19.34 0.50
N PRO A 77 5.02 18.04 0.26
CA PRO A 77 5.42 17.38 -0.98
C PRO A 77 4.56 17.82 -2.18
N GLN A 78 5.12 18.62 -3.10
CA GLN A 78 4.42 19.18 -4.28
C GLN A 78 3.58 18.16 -5.06
N ARG A 79 4.17 17.01 -5.43
CA ARG A 79 3.51 15.93 -6.21
C ARG A 79 2.29 15.27 -5.54
N VAL A 80 1.99 15.62 -4.30
CA VAL A 80 0.84 15.09 -3.53
C VAL A 80 -0.27 16.14 -3.39
N MET A 81 0.05 17.39 -3.71
CA MET A 81 -0.74 18.57 -3.37
C MET A 81 -1.27 19.32 -4.60
N GLU A 82 -0.74 19.02 -5.79
CA GLU A 82 -1.22 19.53 -7.07
C GLU A 82 -2.68 19.15 -7.35
N ALA A 83 -3.33 19.89 -8.24
CA ALA A 83 -4.62 19.47 -8.79
C ALA A 83 -4.49 18.07 -9.40
N ASP A 84 -5.49 17.21 -9.20
CA ASP A 84 -5.49 15.81 -9.62
C ASP A 84 -4.44 14.89 -8.96
N ALA A 85 -3.69 15.34 -7.93
CA ALA A 85 -2.68 14.52 -7.27
C ALA A 85 -3.24 13.21 -6.69
N GLU A 86 -4.53 13.18 -6.32
CA GLU A 86 -5.24 11.96 -5.94
C GLU A 86 -5.27 10.89 -7.04
N ARG A 87 -5.07 11.23 -8.32
CA ARG A 87 -5.02 10.23 -9.41
C ARG A 87 -3.63 9.65 -9.59
N PHE A 88 -2.60 10.34 -9.11
CA PHE A 88 -1.20 10.01 -9.34
C PHE A 88 -0.48 9.51 -8.09
N CYS A 89 -1.09 9.59 -6.91
CA CYS A 89 -0.55 8.97 -5.71
C CYS A 89 -0.63 7.44 -5.81
N HIS A 90 0.17 6.71 -5.02
CA HIS A 90 0.24 5.24 -5.14
C HIS A 90 -1.09 4.56 -4.80
N LEU A 91 -1.84 5.11 -3.82
CA LEU A 91 -3.18 4.66 -3.50
C LEU A 91 -4.15 4.95 -4.64
N GLY A 92 -4.12 6.15 -5.21
CA GLY A 92 -4.91 6.53 -6.38
C GLY A 92 -4.67 5.64 -7.60
N GLN A 93 -3.41 5.38 -7.94
CA GLN A 93 -3.04 4.48 -9.03
C GLN A 93 -3.56 3.05 -8.82
N TRP A 94 -3.48 2.56 -7.58
CA TRP A 94 -4.07 1.26 -7.26
C TRP A 94 -5.61 1.31 -7.34
N LEU A 95 -6.24 2.36 -6.80
CA LEU A 95 -7.69 2.54 -6.82
C LEU A 95 -8.26 2.62 -8.24
N HIS A 96 -7.56 3.24 -9.18
CA HIS A 96 -8.00 3.35 -10.57
C HIS A 96 -7.54 2.17 -11.46
N GLY A 97 -6.64 1.32 -10.97
CA GLY A 97 -6.03 0.23 -11.72
C GLY A 97 -6.44 -1.15 -11.18
N ALA A 98 -5.46 -1.85 -10.60
CA ALA A 98 -5.66 -3.21 -10.10
C ALA A 98 -6.79 -3.32 -9.07
N GLY A 99 -6.91 -2.33 -8.17
CA GLY A 99 -7.98 -2.31 -7.18
C GLY A 99 -9.37 -2.33 -7.85
N GLN A 100 -9.60 -1.47 -8.84
CA GLN A 100 -10.87 -1.39 -9.55
C GLN A 100 -11.16 -2.70 -10.30
N PHE A 101 -10.13 -3.26 -10.95
CA PHE A 101 -10.26 -4.49 -11.73
C PHE A 101 -10.69 -5.69 -10.87
N PHE A 102 -10.09 -5.83 -9.68
CA PHE A 102 -10.33 -7.00 -8.82
C PHE A 102 -11.46 -6.81 -7.80
N TYR A 103 -11.64 -5.59 -7.30
CA TYR A 103 -12.49 -5.32 -6.15
C TYR A 103 -13.62 -4.33 -6.45
N GLY A 104 -13.71 -3.80 -7.67
CA GLY A 104 -14.69 -2.77 -8.04
C GLY A 104 -16.16 -3.18 -7.87
N ASN A 105 -16.45 -4.48 -7.80
CA ASN A 105 -17.81 -5.00 -7.54
C ASN A 105 -18.12 -5.17 -6.05
N ASP A 106 -17.15 -5.01 -5.16
CA ASP A 106 -17.38 -5.05 -3.72
C ASP A 106 -18.04 -3.74 -3.25
N PRO A 107 -19.16 -3.78 -2.51
CA PRO A 107 -19.84 -2.57 -2.04
C PRO A 107 -18.95 -1.63 -1.22
N ARG A 108 -17.92 -2.14 -0.54
CA ARG A 108 -16.95 -1.34 0.22
C ARG A 108 -16.09 -0.47 -0.70
N TYR A 109 -15.86 -0.91 -1.93
CA TYR A 109 -14.91 -0.29 -2.85
C TYR A 109 -15.31 1.13 -3.24
N ALA A 110 -16.61 1.39 -3.40
CA ALA A 110 -17.13 2.72 -3.71
C ALA A 110 -16.73 3.76 -2.65
N ASP A 111 -16.63 3.35 -1.38
CA ASP A 111 -16.24 4.23 -0.29
C ASP A 111 -14.74 4.57 -0.30
N PHE A 112 -13.90 3.73 -0.91
CA PHE A 112 -12.45 3.96 -0.95
C PHE A 112 -12.08 5.21 -1.73
N HIS A 113 -12.72 5.44 -2.88
CA HIS A 113 -12.52 6.66 -3.65
C HIS A 113 -12.91 7.92 -2.85
N ARG A 114 -14.01 7.85 -2.10
CA ARG A 114 -14.49 8.97 -1.27
C ARG A 114 -13.51 9.27 -0.14
N ARG A 115 -13.10 8.27 0.64
CA ARG A 115 -12.13 8.43 1.73
C ARG A 115 -10.78 8.92 1.22
N HIS A 116 -10.36 8.43 0.05
CA HIS A 116 -9.13 8.87 -0.58
C HIS A 116 -9.17 10.35 -0.97
N ALA A 117 -10.26 10.81 -1.58
CA ALA A 117 -10.46 12.22 -1.89
C ALA A 117 -10.48 13.09 -0.62
N GLN A 118 -11.07 12.60 0.47
CA GLN A 118 -11.08 13.28 1.76
C GLN A 118 -9.66 13.45 2.34
N ILE A 119 -8.81 12.42 2.28
CA ILE A 119 -7.41 12.50 2.74
C ILE A 119 -6.67 13.63 1.98
N HIS A 120 -6.82 13.69 0.66
CA HIS A 120 -6.20 14.74 -0.16
C HIS A 120 -6.77 16.14 0.15
N ALA A 121 -8.08 16.25 0.37
CA ALA A 121 -8.71 17.52 0.76
C ALA A 121 -8.18 18.03 2.11
N LEU A 122 -8.04 17.15 3.10
CA LEU A 122 -7.47 17.48 4.42
C LEU A 122 -6.00 17.86 4.32
N ALA A 123 -5.20 17.13 3.52
CA ALA A 123 -3.81 17.49 3.27
C ALA A 123 -3.70 18.89 2.65
N ARG A 124 -4.52 19.20 1.62
CA ARG A 124 -4.57 20.53 0.99
C ARG A 124 -4.89 21.64 1.98
N ARG A 125 -5.88 21.43 2.86
CA ARG A 125 -6.20 22.39 3.94
C ARG A 125 -5.04 22.54 4.93
N ALA A 126 -4.37 21.45 5.30
CA ALA A 126 -3.21 21.49 6.20
C ALA A 126 -2.07 22.32 5.62
N LYS A 127 -1.82 22.20 4.30
CA LYS A 127 -0.85 23.05 3.60
C LYS A 127 -1.25 24.52 3.66
N VAL A 128 -2.51 24.86 3.38
CA VAL A 128 -2.99 26.25 3.44
C VAL A 128 -2.79 26.84 4.82
N ALA A 129 -3.12 26.09 5.89
CA ALA A 129 -2.89 26.52 7.26
C ALA A 129 -1.39 26.72 7.58
N ALA A 130 -0.54 25.78 7.18
CA ALA A 130 0.91 25.88 7.38
C ALA A 130 1.53 27.05 6.59
N ASP A 131 1.11 27.30 5.35
CA ASP A 131 1.55 28.44 4.54
C ASP A 131 1.13 29.79 5.19
N ALA A 132 0.03 29.79 5.95
CA ALA A 132 -0.42 30.94 6.74
C ALA A 132 0.25 31.04 8.14
N GLY A 133 1.14 30.09 8.48
CA GLY A 133 1.82 30.02 9.78
C GLY A 133 1.00 29.38 10.91
N ASP A 134 -0.21 28.90 10.64
CA ASP A 134 -1.03 28.16 11.62
C ASP A 134 -0.65 26.67 11.64
N HIS A 135 0.49 26.38 12.27
CA HIS A 135 0.99 25.02 12.44
C HIS A 135 0.09 24.16 13.33
N ALA A 136 -0.68 24.77 14.24
CA ALA A 136 -1.59 24.04 15.12
C ALA A 136 -2.79 23.49 14.34
N GLU A 137 -3.41 24.30 13.47
CA GLU A 137 -4.46 23.85 12.57
C GLU A 137 -3.91 22.83 11.56
N ALA A 138 -2.73 23.08 10.98
CA ALA A 138 -2.09 22.14 10.05
C ALA A 138 -1.90 20.74 10.68
N LEU A 139 -1.39 20.67 11.91
CA LEU A 139 -1.23 19.41 12.65
C LEU A 139 -2.57 18.73 12.95
N SER A 140 -3.60 19.50 13.29
CA SER A 140 -4.95 18.97 13.51
C SER A 140 -5.50 18.30 12.25
N LEU A 141 -5.36 18.95 11.10
CA LEU A 141 -5.82 18.45 9.81
C LEU A 141 -5.04 17.22 9.34
N VAL A 142 -3.72 17.16 9.58
CA VAL A 142 -2.91 15.96 9.30
C VAL A 142 -3.33 14.79 10.18
N ARG A 143 -3.64 15.02 11.47
CA ARG A 143 -4.19 13.97 12.35
C ARG A 143 -5.52 13.44 11.84
N GLU A 144 -6.44 14.32 11.44
CA GLU A 144 -7.73 13.93 10.87
C GLU A 144 -7.54 13.11 9.59
N ALA A 145 -6.63 13.53 8.71
CA ALA A 145 -6.30 12.80 7.50
C ALA A 145 -5.74 11.39 7.80
N GLN A 146 -4.94 11.26 8.86
CA GLN A 146 -4.36 9.99 9.26
C GLN A 146 -5.43 9.02 9.76
N VAL A 147 -6.40 9.48 10.55
CA VAL A 147 -7.51 8.64 11.01
C VAL A 147 -8.29 8.07 9.82
N VAL A 148 -8.58 8.90 8.81
CA VAL A 148 -9.27 8.45 7.59
C VAL A 148 -8.40 7.47 6.80
N ASN A 149 -7.09 7.73 6.71
CA ASN A 149 -6.13 6.85 6.04
C ASN A 149 -6.04 5.48 6.68
N ASP A 150 -5.88 5.42 8.00
CA ASP A 150 -5.63 4.16 8.70
C ASP A 150 -6.86 3.26 8.57
N ALA A 151 -8.07 3.82 8.75
CA ALA A 151 -9.31 3.10 8.49
C ALA A 151 -9.45 2.62 7.03
N LEU A 152 -9.05 3.44 6.06
CA LEU A 152 -9.08 3.06 4.64
C LEU A 152 -8.09 1.94 4.33
N VAL A 153 -6.85 2.05 4.81
CA VAL A 153 -5.80 1.05 4.58
C VAL A 153 -6.18 -0.27 5.22
N ASP A 154 -6.74 -0.27 6.43
CA ASP A 154 -7.21 -1.48 7.11
C ASP A 154 -8.33 -2.18 6.30
N GLU A 155 -9.31 -1.44 5.78
CA GLU A 155 -10.39 -2.02 4.96
C GLU A 155 -9.86 -2.54 3.61
N VAL A 156 -8.88 -1.85 3.00
CA VAL A 156 -8.17 -2.30 1.79
C VAL A 156 -7.42 -3.61 2.05
N GLU A 157 -6.76 -3.75 3.19
CA GLU A 157 -6.08 -4.99 3.54
C GLU A 157 -7.08 -6.13 3.77
N ARG A 158 -8.21 -5.85 4.44
CA ARG A 158 -9.27 -6.85 4.66
C ARG A 158 -9.87 -7.38 3.37
N ILE A 159 -10.23 -6.50 2.43
CA ILE A 159 -10.79 -6.93 1.14
C ILE A 159 -9.75 -7.75 0.35
N VAL A 160 -8.47 -7.39 0.41
CA VAL A 160 -7.38 -8.16 -0.21
C VAL A 160 -7.20 -9.53 0.43
N ARG A 161 -7.42 -9.67 1.74
CA ARG A 161 -7.42 -10.94 2.47
C ARG A 161 -8.74 -11.73 2.34
N GLY A 162 -9.77 -11.17 1.70
CA GLY A 162 -11.09 -11.79 1.57
C GLY A 162 -11.93 -11.76 2.85
N GLU A 163 -11.59 -10.90 3.81
CA GLU A 163 -12.30 -10.76 5.08
C GLU A 163 -13.56 -9.87 4.93
N PRO A 164 -14.63 -10.10 5.73
CA PRO A 164 -15.88 -9.31 5.67
C PRO A 164 -15.69 -7.83 6.11
N SER A 165 -16.71 -6.97 6.15
CA SER A 165 -16.55 -5.64 6.76
C SER A 165 -16.68 -5.69 8.29
N MET A 166 -15.99 -4.81 9.01
CA MET A 166 -16.16 -4.67 10.48
C MET A 166 -17.44 -3.90 10.85
N ALA A 167 -18.04 -3.15 9.93
CA ALA A 167 -19.23 -2.33 10.17
C ALA A 167 -20.53 -3.14 10.39
N GLY A 168 -20.49 -4.47 10.28
CA GLY A 168 -21.65 -5.37 10.46
C GLY A 168 -21.63 -6.24 11.72
N GLY A 169 -20.66 -6.05 12.62
CA GLY A 169 -20.47 -6.89 13.81
C GLY A 169 -21.36 -6.54 15.00
N LEU A 170 -22.68 -6.38 14.81
CA LEU A 170 -23.66 -6.35 15.89
C LEU A 170 -25.01 -6.88 15.39
N SER A 171 -25.21 -8.18 15.53
CA SER A 171 -26.47 -8.71 16.07
C SER A 171 -26.25 -10.12 16.62
N PRO A 172 -26.66 -10.40 17.86
CA PRO A 172 -26.69 -11.74 18.43
C PRO A 172 -27.95 -12.47 17.94
N GLN A 173 -27.83 -13.78 17.69
CA GLN A 173 -28.84 -14.78 18.05
C GLN A 173 -28.12 -16.07 18.44
#